data_AF-A0A7K4SFK2-F1
#
_entry.id   AF-A0A7K4SFK2-F1
#
_cell.length_a   1.000
_cell.length_b   1.000
_cell.length_c   1.000
_cell.angle_alpha   90.00
_cell.angle_beta   90.00
_cell.angle_gamma   90.00
#
_symmetry.space_group_name_H-M   'P 1'
#
loop_
_entity.id
_entity.type
_entity.pdbx_description
1 polymer ?
#
loop_
_entity_poly.entity_id
_entity_poly.type
_entity_poly.pdbx_seq_one_letter_code
_entity_poly.pdbx_strand_id
1 'polypeptide(L)'
;VGPGHGVQLSSGRLVVPAYTYYVHRRLCGAVALPCCTRQHALVFYSDDGGHSWHKGDLVAGGETGECQVAEIIGDDAQCPVLYCNARAARGCRAVAFSTDRGLRFGRSARCTELGEPPRGCQGSVVSFPAPAGDTPTWLLYSHPTDRHRRRDLGVYVNPSPLDGASWRRPWVLRAGPAGYSDLAVCPGGCFGCLFECGASSACEEI
;
A
#
# COMPACT_ATOMS: atom_id res chain seq x y z
N VAL A 1 3.10 -0.36 13.12
CA VAL A 1 3.82 0.09 11.91
C VAL A 1 3.71 -1.02 10.88
N GLY A 2 3.50 -0.70 9.60
CA GLY A 2 3.43 -1.69 8.53
C GLY A 2 4.84 -2.15 8.14
N PRO A 3 5.01 -3.37 7.61
CA PRO A 3 6.30 -3.84 7.08
C PRO A 3 6.64 -3.18 5.73
N GLY A 4 7.92 -3.25 5.36
CA GLY A 4 8.49 -2.67 4.13
C GLY A 4 8.91 -1.21 4.28
N HIS A 5 9.15 -0.53 3.16
CA HIS A 5 9.67 0.85 3.16
C HIS A 5 8.64 1.92 3.56
N GLY A 6 9.15 3.04 4.07
CA GLY A 6 8.44 4.33 4.16
C GLY A 6 8.84 5.25 3.01
N VAL A 7 8.19 6.40 2.89
CA VAL A 7 8.45 7.37 1.80
C VAL A 7 8.85 8.73 2.36
N GLN A 8 9.83 9.36 1.73
CA GLN A 8 10.04 10.81 1.87
C GLN A 8 9.35 11.50 0.71
N LEU A 9 8.38 12.35 1.02
CA LEU A 9 7.65 13.12 0.01
C LEU A 9 8.54 14.20 -0.60
N SER A 10 8.17 14.66 -1.79
CA SER A 10 8.76 15.83 -2.47
C SER A 10 8.79 17.09 -1.59
N SER A 11 7.88 17.21 -0.61
CA SER A 11 7.87 18.31 0.37
C SER A 11 8.92 18.17 1.49
N GLY A 12 9.69 17.09 1.52
CA GLY A 12 10.65 16.74 2.58
C GLY A 12 10.04 15.96 3.76
N ARG A 13 8.70 15.89 3.85
CA ARG A 13 7.98 15.14 4.90
C ARG A 13 8.31 13.66 4.83
N LEU A 14 8.61 13.05 5.97
CA LEU A 14 8.73 11.60 6.10
C LEU A 14 7.37 10.99 6.40
N VAL A 15 7.02 9.87 5.75
CA VAL A 15 5.76 9.16 5.93
C VAL A 15 6.03 7.67 6.13
N VAL A 16 5.47 7.12 7.20
CA VAL A 16 5.60 5.71 7.58
C VAL A 16 4.21 5.05 7.59
N PRO A 17 3.93 4.11 6.68
CA PRO A 17 2.64 3.42 6.67
C PRO A 17 2.45 2.53 7.90
N ALA A 18 1.21 2.43 8.37
CA ALA A 18 0.86 1.65 9.54
C ALA A 18 -0.60 1.17 9.48
N TYR A 19 -0.97 0.31 10.41
CA TYR A 19 -2.36 -0.03 10.67
C TYR A 19 -2.57 -0.26 12.16
N THR A 20 -3.81 -0.17 12.62
CA THR A 20 -4.20 -0.38 14.01
C THR A 20 -5.55 -1.06 14.12
N TYR A 21 -5.78 -1.75 15.24
CA TYR A 21 -7.10 -2.25 15.63
C TYR A 21 -7.81 -1.17 16.45
N TYR A 22 -8.81 -0.52 15.85
CA TYR A 22 -9.56 0.57 16.47
C TYR A 22 -10.86 0.08 17.12
N VAL A 23 -11.16 0.55 18.33
CA VAL A 23 -12.39 0.24 19.07
C VAL A 23 -13.49 1.22 18.67
N HIS A 24 -14.49 0.74 17.92
CA HIS A 24 -15.59 1.60 17.42
C HIS A 24 -16.75 1.79 18.41
N ARG A 25 -16.88 0.93 19.43
CA ARG A 25 -18.02 0.99 20.37
C ARG A 25 -17.61 0.60 21.79
N ARG A 26 -18.01 1.43 22.75
CA ARG A 26 -18.20 1.10 24.18
C ARG A 26 -19.70 0.95 24.36
N LEU A 27 -20.20 -0.24 24.69
CA LEU A 27 -21.63 -0.42 24.96
C LEU A 27 -21.92 -0.18 26.46
N CYS A 28 -23.00 0.56 26.73
CA CYS A 28 -23.67 0.81 28.01
C CYS A 28 -23.10 1.94 28.90
N GLY A 29 -23.97 2.91 29.23
CA GLY A 29 -23.69 4.18 29.92
C GLY A 29 -23.19 4.11 31.37
N ALA A 30 -22.63 2.97 31.79
CA ALA A 30 -21.94 2.83 33.08
C ALA A 30 -20.70 1.93 33.02
N VAL A 31 -20.53 1.07 31.99
CA VAL A 31 -19.38 0.17 31.89
C VAL A 31 -18.89 0.09 30.45
N ALA A 32 -17.73 0.69 30.18
CA ALA A 32 -17.10 0.69 28.87
C ALA A 32 -16.41 -0.64 28.55
N LEU A 33 -17.16 -1.68 28.17
CA LEU A 33 -16.57 -2.90 27.65
C LEU A 33 -16.25 -2.74 26.14
N PRO A 34 -14.98 -2.89 25.71
CA PRO A 34 -14.62 -2.91 24.28
C PRO A 34 -15.09 -4.24 23.69
N CYS A 35 -16.13 -4.24 22.84
CA CYS A 35 -16.66 -5.50 22.27
C CYS A 35 -16.35 -5.71 20.79
N CYS A 36 -15.93 -4.68 20.05
CA CYS A 36 -15.62 -4.80 18.62
C CYS A 36 -14.43 -3.93 18.21
N THR A 37 -13.32 -4.56 17.81
CA THR A 37 -12.19 -3.89 17.14
C THR A 37 -12.27 -4.10 15.64
N ARG A 38 -11.82 -3.11 14.87
CA ARG A 38 -11.68 -3.20 13.40
C ARG A 38 -10.32 -2.70 12.97
N GLN A 39 -9.73 -3.32 11.95
CA GLN A 39 -8.44 -2.89 11.43
C GLN A 39 -8.60 -1.67 10.50
N HIS A 40 -7.73 -0.69 10.70
CA HIS A 40 -7.61 0.47 9.83
C HIS A 40 -6.16 0.78 9.52
N ALA A 41 -5.84 0.90 8.24
CA ALA A 41 -4.62 1.53 7.77
C ALA A 41 -4.59 3.01 8.16
N LEU A 42 -3.39 3.55 8.31
CA LEU A 42 -3.08 4.96 8.57
C LEU A 42 -1.61 5.22 8.20
N VAL A 43 -1.17 6.46 8.32
CA VAL A 43 0.27 6.78 8.26
C VAL A 43 0.70 7.54 9.51
N PHE A 44 1.95 7.38 9.91
CA PHE A 44 2.65 8.35 10.73
C PHE A 44 3.44 9.27 9.82
N TYR A 45 3.62 10.53 10.21
CA TYR A 45 4.43 11.48 9.45
C TYR A 45 5.26 12.38 10.34
N SER A 46 6.36 12.90 9.79
CA SER A 46 7.26 13.86 10.43
C SER A 46 7.64 14.95 9.44
N ASP A 47 7.53 16.20 9.87
CA ASP A 47 7.88 17.40 9.10
C ASP A 47 9.23 18.01 9.52
N ASP A 48 9.87 17.44 10.53
CA ASP A 48 11.09 17.95 11.15
C ASP A 48 12.26 16.97 11.04
N GLY A 49 12.31 16.20 9.94
CA GLY A 49 13.41 15.26 9.69
C GLY A 49 13.43 14.05 10.64
N GLY A 50 12.30 13.72 11.26
CA GLY A 50 12.15 12.55 12.13
C GLY A 50 12.29 12.84 13.62
N HIS A 51 12.40 14.10 14.04
CA HIS A 51 12.51 14.49 15.45
C HIS A 51 11.18 14.29 16.20
N SER A 52 10.06 14.64 15.58
CA SER A 52 8.71 14.41 16.11
C SER A 52 7.80 13.76 15.08
N TRP A 53 6.80 13.01 15.57
CA TRP A 53 5.92 12.21 14.73
C TRP A 53 4.46 12.46 15.07
N HIS A 54 3.64 12.59 14.03
CA HIS A 54 2.21 12.76 14.11
C HIS A 54 1.50 11.57 13.47
N LYS A 55 0.27 11.29 13.93
CA LYS A 55 -0.57 10.22 13.40
C LYS A 55 -1.63 10.82 12.47
N GLY A 56 -1.69 10.35 11.23
CA GLY A 56 -2.78 10.67 10.30
C GLY A 56 -4.13 10.07 10.73
N ASP A 57 -5.18 10.41 10.00
CA ASP A 57 -6.51 9.84 10.19
C ASP A 57 -6.56 8.37 9.74
N LEU A 58 -7.51 7.62 10.31
CA LEU A 58 -7.75 6.23 9.92
C LEU A 58 -8.36 6.18 8.51
N VAL A 59 -7.88 5.28 7.67
CA VAL A 59 -8.50 5.03 6.36
C VAL A 59 -9.90 4.45 6.57
N ALA A 60 -10.91 5.20 6.11
CA ALA A 60 -12.32 4.81 6.16
C ALA A 60 -12.73 4.00 4.91
N GLY A 61 -13.96 3.47 4.88
CA GLY A 61 -14.51 2.76 3.71
C GLY A 61 -14.43 1.23 3.78
N GLY A 62 -13.72 0.67 4.76
CA GLY A 62 -13.66 -0.76 5.01
C GLY A 62 -12.60 -1.10 6.05
N GLU A 63 -12.51 -2.39 6.40
CA GLU A 63 -11.39 -2.89 7.20
C GLU A 63 -10.16 -2.99 6.31
N THR A 64 -9.07 -2.40 6.78
CA THR A 64 -7.78 -2.32 6.06
C THR A 64 -6.65 -2.68 7.01
N GLY A 65 -5.74 -3.54 6.53
CA GLY A 65 -4.57 -4.01 7.28
C GLY A 65 -3.28 -3.33 6.82
N GLU A 66 -2.22 -4.12 6.73
CA GLU A 66 -0.90 -3.71 6.23
C GLU A 66 -1.01 -2.93 4.91
N CYS A 67 -0.34 -1.80 4.82
CA CYS A 67 -0.35 -0.94 3.66
C CYS A 67 1.04 -0.42 3.32
N GLN A 68 1.18 0.05 2.09
CA GLN A 68 2.28 0.92 1.65
C GLN A 68 1.72 2.13 0.92
N VAL A 69 2.54 3.17 0.81
CA VAL A 69 2.17 4.44 0.19
C VAL A 69 3.20 4.88 -0.85
N ALA A 70 2.73 5.57 -1.88
CA ALA A 70 3.57 6.14 -2.93
C ALA A 70 3.07 7.54 -3.29
N GLU A 71 3.98 8.49 -3.48
CA GLU A 71 3.61 9.84 -3.91
C GLU A 71 3.46 9.89 -5.43
N ILE A 72 2.29 10.33 -5.90
CA ILE A 72 1.99 10.54 -7.30
C ILE A 72 2.15 12.04 -7.57
N ILE A 73 3.11 12.40 -8.41
CA ILE A 73 3.19 13.73 -8.99
C ILE A 73 2.39 13.71 -10.29
N GLY A 74 1.38 14.56 -10.39
CA GLY A 74 0.61 14.79 -11.63
C GLY A 74 1.17 15.96 -12.44
N ASP A 75 0.37 16.46 -13.39
CA ASP A 75 0.76 17.59 -14.24
C ASP A 75 0.97 18.87 -13.42
N ASP A 76 0.14 19.07 -12.40
CA ASP A 76 0.36 20.09 -11.38
C ASP A 76 1.23 19.54 -10.24
N ALA A 77 2.54 19.77 -10.34
CA ALA A 77 3.51 19.36 -9.35
C ALA A 77 3.28 19.99 -7.96
N GLN A 78 2.48 21.06 -7.84
CA GLN A 78 2.14 21.67 -6.55
C GLN A 78 1.05 20.90 -5.79
N CYS A 79 0.35 20.00 -6.48
CA CYS A 79 -0.77 19.22 -5.93
C CYS A 79 -0.50 17.71 -5.97
N PRO A 80 0.57 17.20 -5.31
CA PRO A 80 0.85 15.77 -5.29
C PRO A 80 -0.24 15.00 -4.54
N VAL A 81 -0.46 13.75 -4.97
CA VAL A 81 -1.43 12.84 -4.36
C VAL A 81 -0.69 11.69 -3.71
N LEU A 82 -0.93 11.45 -2.41
CA LEU A 82 -0.41 10.28 -1.73
C LEU A 82 -1.36 9.10 -1.95
N TYR A 83 -0.88 8.09 -2.68
CA TYR A 83 -1.57 6.83 -2.91
C TYR A 83 -1.34 5.88 -1.75
N CYS A 84 -2.38 5.21 -1.26
CA CYS A 84 -2.30 4.16 -0.25
C CYS A 84 -2.86 2.85 -0.81
N ASN A 85 -2.06 1.79 -0.74
CA ASN A 85 -2.44 0.44 -1.14
C ASN A 85 -2.46 -0.47 0.09
N ALA A 86 -3.65 -0.87 0.53
CA ALA A 86 -3.85 -1.59 1.77
C ALA A 86 -4.39 -3.01 1.56
N ARG A 87 -3.93 -3.91 2.43
CA ARG A 87 -4.44 -5.28 2.56
C ARG A 87 -5.90 -5.27 2.97
N ALA A 88 -6.71 -6.03 2.27
CA ALA A 88 -8.12 -6.20 2.58
C ALA A 88 -8.58 -7.63 2.35
N ALA A 89 -9.27 -8.21 3.35
CA ALA A 89 -9.87 -9.54 3.26
C ALA A 89 -11.18 -9.53 2.44
N ARG A 90 -11.14 -8.96 1.23
CA ARG A 90 -12.29 -8.80 0.31
C ARG A 90 -11.97 -9.23 -1.14
N GLY A 91 -10.96 -10.08 -1.30
CA GLY A 91 -10.53 -10.65 -2.58
C GLY A 91 -9.77 -9.70 -3.52
N CYS A 92 -9.52 -8.47 -3.08
CA CYS A 92 -8.74 -7.47 -3.80
C CYS A 92 -8.20 -6.40 -2.84
N ARG A 93 -7.20 -5.64 -3.29
CA ARG A 93 -6.64 -4.50 -2.54
C ARG A 93 -7.68 -3.43 -2.26
N ALA A 94 -7.53 -2.76 -1.12
CA ALA A 94 -8.23 -1.51 -0.83
C ALA A 94 -7.28 -0.33 -1.10
N VAL A 95 -7.73 0.63 -1.89
CA VAL A 95 -6.93 1.78 -2.33
C VAL A 95 -7.57 3.06 -1.82
N ALA A 96 -6.75 3.99 -1.32
CA ALA A 96 -7.20 5.31 -0.91
C ALA A 96 -6.20 6.38 -1.35
N PHE A 97 -6.68 7.61 -1.48
CA PHE A 97 -5.88 8.75 -1.94
C PHE A 97 -5.95 9.88 -0.91
N SER A 98 -4.85 10.61 -0.72
CA SER A 98 -4.75 11.80 0.12
C SER A 98 -4.19 12.95 -0.70
N THR A 99 -4.86 14.10 -0.66
CA THR A 99 -4.40 15.36 -1.28
C THR A 99 -3.78 16.32 -0.26
N ASP A 100 -3.64 15.87 0.99
CA ASP A 100 -3.10 16.64 2.12
C ASP A 100 -1.89 15.95 2.76
N ARG A 101 -1.09 15.27 1.92
CA ARG A 101 0.19 14.65 2.29
C ARG A 101 0.08 13.65 3.45
N GLY A 102 -0.99 12.87 3.47
CA GLY A 102 -1.23 11.79 4.44
C GLY A 102 -1.91 12.21 5.73
N LEU A 103 -2.38 13.46 5.86
CA LEU A 103 -3.22 13.84 7.01
C LEU A 103 -4.54 13.09 6.97
N ARG A 104 -5.20 13.07 5.81
CA ARG A 104 -6.48 12.39 5.58
C ARG A 104 -6.48 11.66 4.27
N PHE A 105 -6.94 10.42 4.31
CA PHE A 105 -7.28 9.67 3.11
C PHE A 105 -8.78 9.77 2.84
N GLY A 106 -9.14 9.87 1.56
CA GLY A 106 -10.49 9.60 1.10
C GLY A 106 -10.93 8.18 1.48
N ARG A 107 -12.24 7.90 1.32
CA ARG A 107 -12.77 6.55 1.57
C ARG A 107 -12.09 5.54 0.65
N SER A 108 -11.64 4.42 1.21
CA SER A 108 -11.01 3.35 0.44
C SER A 108 -11.98 2.76 -0.60
N ALA A 109 -11.50 2.60 -1.82
CA ALA A 109 -12.18 1.89 -2.90
C ALA A 109 -11.57 0.50 -3.12
N ARG A 110 -12.34 -0.41 -3.73
CA ARG A 110 -11.83 -1.73 -4.15
C ARG A 110 -11.08 -1.59 -5.47
N CYS A 111 -9.88 -2.15 -5.56
CA CYS A 111 -9.12 -2.23 -6.81
C CYS A 111 -9.14 -3.67 -7.33
N THR A 112 -10.10 -4.00 -8.19
CA THR A 112 -10.33 -5.39 -8.65
C THR A 112 -9.21 -5.98 -9.50
N GLU A 113 -8.43 -5.13 -10.16
CA GLU A 113 -7.24 -5.51 -10.92
C GLU A 113 -6.13 -6.09 -10.02
N LEU A 114 -6.06 -5.64 -8.76
CA LEU A 114 -5.12 -6.13 -7.77
C LEU A 114 -5.82 -7.14 -6.84
N GLY A 115 -5.82 -8.41 -7.27
CA GLY A 115 -6.43 -9.51 -6.53
C GLY A 115 -5.73 -9.82 -5.19
N GLU A 116 -6.47 -10.38 -4.24
CA GLU A 116 -5.92 -10.86 -2.97
C GLU A 116 -6.38 -12.29 -2.64
N PRO A 117 -5.52 -13.11 -2.00
CA PRO A 117 -5.94 -14.39 -1.44
C PRO A 117 -6.93 -14.19 -0.28
N PRO A 118 -7.69 -15.23 0.15
CA PRO A 118 -8.77 -15.08 1.14
C PRO A 118 -8.35 -14.49 2.49
N ARG A 119 -7.11 -14.75 2.94
CA ARG A 119 -6.54 -14.17 4.17
C ARG A 119 -5.74 -12.90 3.90
N GLY A 120 -5.62 -12.51 2.64
CA GLY A 120 -4.79 -11.44 2.15
C GLY A 120 -3.29 -11.67 2.28
N CYS A 121 -2.53 -10.74 1.73
CA CYS A 121 -1.07 -10.70 1.82
C CYS A 121 -0.60 -9.24 1.89
N GLN A 122 0.58 -9.00 2.45
CA GLN A 122 1.26 -7.75 2.19
C GLN A 122 1.65 -7.68 0.71
N GLY A 123 1.71 -6.46 0.17
CA GLY A 123 2.28 -6.17 -1.13
C GLY A 123 2.96 -4.81 -1.08
N SER A 124 3.85 -4.56 -2.04
CA SER A 124 4.65 -3.34 -2.08
C SER A 124 4.29 -2.46 -3.26
N VAL A 125 4.28 -1.14 -3.06
CA VAL A 125 4.06 -0.15 -4.13
C VAL A 125 5.12 0.94 -4.07
N VAL A 126 5.64 1.32 -5.24
CA VAL A 126 6.51 2.49 -5.42
C VAL A 126 6.01 3.33 -6.58
N SER A 127 6.27 4.63 -6.53
CA SER A 127 6.13 5.53 -7.67
C SER A 127 7.47 5.74 -8.36
N PHE A 128 7.45 5.97 -9.67
CA PHE A 128 8.64 6.27 -10.46
C PHE A 128 8.31 7.19 -11.65
N PRO A 129 9.29 7.95 -12.17
CA PRO A 129 9.09 8.79 -13.34
C PRO A 129 8.61 7.96 -14.54
N ALA A 130 7.58 8.44 -15.24
CA ALA A 130 7.07 7.76 -16.41
C ALA A 130 8.16 7.68 -17.51
N PRO A 131 8.39 6.50 -18.11
CA PRO A 131 9.36 6.37 -19.20
C PRO A 131 8.84 7.01 -20.50
N ALA A 132 7.52 7.10 -20.67
CA ALA A 132 6.83 7.73 -21.78
C ALA A 132 5.35 7.99 -21.40
N GLY A 133 4.72 8.98 -22.02
CA GLY A 133 3.29 9.28 -21.87
C GLY A 133 3.00 10.64 -21.24
N ASP A 134 1.71 10.96 -21.12
CA ASP A 134 1.23 12.26 -20.64
C ASP A 134 1.27 12.38 -19.11
N THR A 135 1.28 11.26 -18.39
CA THR A 135 1.35 11.23 -16.92
C THR A 135 2.81 11.24 -16.45
N PRO A 136 3.24 12.16 -15.57
CA PRO A 136 4.65 12.26 -15.19
C PRO A 136 5.11 11.15 -14.23
N THR A 137 4.18 10.50 -13.53
CA THR A 137 4.47 9.43 -12.55
C THR A 137 3.69 8.17 -12.88
N TRP A 138 4.35 7.02 -12.83
CA TRP A 138 3.73 5.69 -12.89
C TRP A 138 3.86 4.97 -11.54
N LEU A 139 3.05 3.93 -11.32
CA LEU A 139 3.19 3.04 -10.16
C LEU A 139 3.67 1.66 -10.56
N LEU A 140 4.54 1.09 -9.72
CA LEU A 140 4.94 -0.32 -9.74
C LEU A 140 4.42 -1.00 -8.48
N TYR A 141 3.86 -2.20 -8.61
CA TYR A 141 3.32 -2.95 -7.48
C TYR A 141 3.75 -4.41 -7.53
N SER A 142 4.19 -4.97 -6.41
CA SER A 142 4.55 -6.40 -6.29
C SER A 142 3.66 -7.11 -5.28
N HIS A 143 3.14 -8.27 -5.68
CA HIS A 143 2.25 -9.10 -4.84
C HIS A 143 2.03 -10.49 -5.48
N PRO A 144 1.70 -11.53 -4.69
CA PRO A 144 1.22 -12.81 -5.22
C PRO A 144 0.06 -12.67 -6.21
N THR A 145 0.14 -13.33 -7.36
CA THR A 145 -0.87 -13.17 -8.44
C THR A 145 -2.06 -14.13 -8.31
N ASP A 146 -1.89 -15.24 -7.58
CA ASP A 146 -2.95 -16.22 -7.32
C ASP A 146 -3.97 -15.66 -6.29
N ARG A 147 -5.26 -15.64 -6.67
CA ARG A 147 -6.38 -15.12 -5.86
C ARG A 147 -6.84 -16.04 -4.73
N HIS A 148 -6.24 -17.22 -4.61
CA HIS A 148 -6.58 -18.23 -3.63
C HIS A 148 -5.42 -18.53 -2.69
N ARG A 149 -4.17 -18.40 -3.16
CA ARG A 149 -2.96 -18.75 -2.39
C ARG A 149 -1.85 -17.72 -2.57
N ARG A 150 -0.97 -17.64 -1.58
CA ARG A 150 0.26 -16.82 -1.62
C ARG A 150 1.31 -17.50 -2.51
N ARG A 151 1.21 -17.27 -3.82
CA ARG A 151 2.13 -17.80 -4.82
C ARG A 151 2.18 -16.93 -6.08
N ASP A 152 3.18 -17.22 -6.89
CA ASP A 152 3.43 -16.60 -8.18
C ASP A 152 3.58 -15.09 -8.02
N LEU A 153 4.73 -14.65 -7.48
CA LEU A 153 5.00 -13.23 -7.26
C LEU A 153 5.00 -12.51 -8.60
N GLY A 154 4.11 -11.54 -8.73
CA GLY A 154 3.98 -10.73 -9.93
C GLY A 154 4.29 -9.27 -9.69
N VAL A 155 4.74 -8.60 -10.75
CA VAL A 155 4.94 -7.17 -10.82
C VAL A 155 3.91 -6.56 -11.76
N TYR A 156 3.15 -5.61 -11.25
CA TYR A 156 2.10 -4.86 -11.95
C TYR A 156 2.58 -3.43 -12.21
N VAL A 157 2.16 -2.86 -13.33
CA VAL A 157 2.43 -1.45 -13.68
C VAL A 157 1.10 -0.71 -13.86
N ASN A 158 1.01 0.49 -13.30
CA ASN A 158 -0.08 1.43 -13.58
C ASN A 158 0.46 2.72 -14.24
N PRO A 159 0.20 2.91 -15.55
CA PRO A 159 0.54 4.14 -16.27
C PRO A 159 -0.32 5.37 -15.93
N SER A 160 -1.49 5.16 -15.32
CA SER A 160 -2.41 6.23 -14.90
C SER A 160 -2.79 6.02 -13.44
N PRO A 161 -1.92 6.41 -12.49
CA PRO A 161 -2.03 6.03 -11.07
C PRO A 161 -3.34 6.38 -10.36
N LEU A 162 -4.07 7.38 -10.86
CA LEU A 162 -5.37 7.78 -10.33
C LEU A 162 -6.53 6.91 -10.85
N ASP A 163 -6.32 6.21 -11.96
CA ASP A 163 -7.25 5.25 -12.51
C ASP A 163 -6.90 3.82 -12.05
N GLY A 164 -7.71 3.30 -11.13
CA GLY A 164 -7.57 1.93 -10.62
C GLY A 164 -7.82 0.84 -11.67
N ALA A 165 -8.38 1.15 -12.84
CA ALA A 165 -8.55 0.21 -13.94
C ALA A 165 -7.31 0.14 -14.86
N SER A 166 -6.37 1.09 -14.73
CA SER A 166 -5.18 1.18 -15.57
C SER A 166 -4.03 0.23 -15.17
N TRP A 167 -4.22 -0.60 -14.15
CA TRP A 167 -3.27 -1.66 -13.82
C TRP A 167 -3.18 -2.68 -14.96
N ARG A 168 -1.97 -2.88 -15.46
CA ARG A 168 -1.68 -3.89 -16.48
C ARG A 168 -1.56 -5.27 -15.86
N ARG A 169 -1.74 -6.30 -16.69
CA ARG A 169 -1.51 -7.71 -16.29
C ARG A 169 -0.09 -7.86 -15.73
N PRO A 170 0.09 -8.69 -14.67
CA PRO A 170 1.38 -8.81 -14.03
C PRO A 170 2.37 -9.59 -14.89
N TRP A 171 3.65 -9.23 -14.78
CA TRP A 171 4.74 -10.11 -15.13
C TRP A 171 5.10 -10.97 -13.91
N VAL A 172 5.06 -12.29 -14.06
CA VAL A 172 5.45 -13.21 -12.98
C VAL A 172 6.97 -13.20 -12.85
N LEU A 173 7.46 -12.66 -11.74
CA LEU A 173 8.88 -12.61 -11.40
C LEU A 173 9.37 -13.98 -10.91
N ARG A 174 8.55 -14.67 -10.12
CA ARG A 174 8.86 -16.01 -9.61
C ARG A 174 7.60 -16.85 -9.45
N ALA A 175 7.58 -18.03 -10.06
CA ALA A 175 6.53 -19.03 -9.86
C ALA A 175 6.71 -19.78 -8.53
N GLY A 176 5.61 -20.30 -7.97
CA GLY A 176 5.62 -21.07 -6.73
C GLY A 176 5.34 -20.20 -5.49
N PRO A 177 5.51 -20.76 -4.26
CA PRO A 177 5.21 -20.05 -3.02
C PRO A 177 5.94 -18.71 -2.93
N ALA A 178 5.16 -17.65 -2.69
CA ALA A 178 5.67 -16.28 -2.56
C ALA A 178 4.77 -15.46 -1.63
N GLY A 179 5.40 -14.68 -0.75
CA GLY A 179 4.74 -13.98 0.35
C GLY A 179 4.90 -12.48 0.25
N TYR A 180 5.46 -11.88 1.31
CA TYR A 180 5.66 -10.44 1.41
C TYR A 180 6.72 -10.01 0.41
N SER A 181 6.67 -8.75 -0.01
CA SER A 181 7.69 -8.16 -0.88
C SER A 181 7.92 -6.70 -0.54
N ASP A 182 9.08 -6.17 -0.92
CA ASP A 182 9.39 -4.75 -0.84
C ASP A 182 10.16 -4.31 -2.09
N LEU A 183 9.65 -3.28 -2.74
CA LEU A 183 10.22 -2.69 -3.95
C LEU A 183 11.13 -1.51 -3.60
N ALA A 184 12.16 -1.32 -4.41
CA ALA A 184 13.00 -0.13 -4.40
C ALA A 184 13.23 0.35 -5.83
N VAL A 185 13.16 1.67 -6.03
CA VAL A 185 13.57 2.29 -7.30
C VAL A 185 15.08 2.50 -7.27
N CYS A 186 15.80 1.94 -8.23
CA CYS A 186 17.26 2.02 -8.32
C CYS A 186 17.69 2.97 -9.46
N PRO A 187 18.92 3.50 -9.40
CA PRO A 187 19.47 4.29 -10.51
C PRO A 187 19.46 3.53 -11.84
N GLY A 188 19.37 4.26 -12.95
CA GLY A 188 19.43 3.69 -14.30
C GLY A 188 18.13 3.03 -14.77
N GLY A 189 17.00 3.28 -14.12
CA GLY A 189 15.70 2.71 -14.50
C GLY A 189 15.51 1.26 -14.05
N CYS A 190 16.34 0.79 -13.11
CA CYS A 190 16.25 -0.53 -12.52
C CYS A 190 15.33 -0.52 -11.29
N PHE A 191 14.76 -1.69 -10.97
CA PHE A 191 13.97 -1.89 -9.76
C PHE A 191 14.52 -3.06 -8.98
N GLY A 192 14.69 -2.88 -7.67
CA GLY A 192 14.94 -3.96 -6.73
C GLY A 192 13.62 -4.50 -6.19
N CYS A 193 13.54 -5.82 -5.99
CA CYS A 193 12.42 -6.46 -5.31
C CYS A 193 12.97 -7.53 -4.37
N LEU A 194 12.83 -7.32 -3.06
CA LEU A 194 13.13 -8.29 -2.03
C LEU A 194 11.81 -8.98 -1.64
N PHE A 195 11.77 -10.31 -1.53
CA PHE A 195 10.50 -10.99 -1.28
C PHE A 195 10.65 -12.36 -0.62
N GLU A 196 9.67 -12.74 0.18
CA GLU A 196 9.63 -14.06 0.79
C GLU A 196 9.28 -15.13 -0.25
N CYS A 197 10.03 -16.23 -0.29
CA CYS A 197 9.75 -17.36 -1.15
C CYS A 197 10.18 -18.71 -0.54
N GLY A 198 10.00 -19.78 -1.31
CA GLY A 198 10.45 -21.13 -0.93
C GLY A 198 10.05 -22.20 -1.92
N ALA A 199 10.34 -23.45 -1.57
CA ALA A 199 9.92 -24.65 -2.30
C ALA A 199 8.53 -25.13 -1.86
N SER A 200 8.26 -25.16 -0.55
CA SER A 200 6.97 -25.67 -0.02
C SER A 200 6.09 -24.57 0.55
N SER A 201 6.69 -23.58 1.21
CA SER A 201 6.03 -22.45 1.84
C SER A 201 6.63 -21.12 1.37
N ALA A 202 5.85 -20.05 1.48
CA ALA A 202 6.29 -18.71 1.12
C ALA A 202 7.31 -18.11 2.11
N CYS A 203 7.42 -18.66 3.33
CA CYS A 203 8.21 -18.09 4.43
C CYS A 203 9.48 -18.91 4.72
N GLU A 204 10.11 -19.50 3.70
CA GLU A 204 11.34 -20.30 3.87
C GLU A 204 12.59 -19.45 3.68
N GLU A 205 12.58 -18.55 2.70
CA GLU A 205 13.70 -17.74 2.25
C GLU A 205 13.25 -16.30 1.94
N ILE A 206 14.23 -15.38 1.84
CA ILE A 206 14.08 -13.99 1.40
C ILE A 206 15.11 -13.72 0.30
#